data_AF-A0A7K2C9Y0-F1
#
_entry.id   AF-A0A7K2C9Y0-F1
#
_cell.length_a   1.000
_cell.length_b   1.000
_cell.length_c   1.000
_cell.angle_alpha   90.00
_cell.angle_beta   90.00
_cell.angle_gamma   90.00
#
_symmetry.space_group_name_H-M   'P 1'
#
loop_
_entity.id
_entity.type
_entity.pdbx_description
1 polymer ?
#
loop_
_entity_poly.entity_id
_entity_poly.type
_entity_poly.pdbx_seq_one_letter_code
_entity_poly.pdbx_strand_id
1 'polypeptide(L)'
;MILLTVLICGVGCDTTEHDDEYEEYVTDLSKIPEIVLSAAREAVPGIVITHVEIERTRRGTIYEVYGRANGRYYEIEIGSDGTVYEVEVEHNGSD
;
A
#
# COMPACT_ATOMS: atom_id res chain seq x y z
N MET A 1 41.10 19.51 -21.41
CA MET A 1 39.88 19.12 -20.67
C MET A 1 39.86 19.94 -19.40
N ILE A 2 39.04 20.98 -19.34
CA ILE A 2 38.97 21.95 -18.23
C ILE A 2 38.10 21.31 -17.14
N LEU A 3 38.69 20.96 -15.99
CA LEU A 3 37.92 20.60 -14.80
C LEU A 3 37.97 21.76 -13.82
N LEU A 4 36.92 22.56 -13.85
CA LEU A 4 36.68 23.72 -13.00
C LEU A 4 36.19 23.23 -11.63
N THR A 5 36.97 23.47 -10.58
CA THR A 5 36.52 23.40 -9.19
C THR A 5 35.60 24.57 -8.88
N VAL A 6 34.39 24.30 -8.37
CA VAL A 6 33.64 25.27 -7.55
C VAL A 6 33.15 24.58 -6.29
N LEU A 7 33.73 25.03 -5.18
CA LEU A 7 33.30 24.88 -3.81
C LEU A 7 32.04 25.73 -3.60
N ILE A 8 30.92 25.14 -3.16
CA ILE A 8 29.78 25.88 -2.60
C ILE A 8 29.51 25.30 -1.21
N CYS A 9 29.84 26.09 -0.19
CA CYS A 9 29.51 25.88 1.21
C CYS A 9 28.21 26.63 1.57
N GLY A 10 27.32 25.99 2.34
CA GLY A 10 26.18 26.60 3.06
C GLY A 10 25.02 27.02 2.15
N VAL A 11 23.74 26.88 2.53
CA VAL A 11 23.09 27.15 3.81
C VAL A 11 21.76 26.38 3.82
N GLY A 12 21.39 25.80 4.97
CA GLY A 12 20.01 25.44 5.30
C GLY A 12 19.64 23.98 5.10
N CYS A 13 19.93 23.14 6.10
CA CYS A 13 19.12 21.97 6.41
C CYS A 13 17.69 22.45 6.70
N ASP A 14 16.76 22.17 5.80
CA ASP A 14 15.38 21.87 6.16
C ASP A 14 15.03 20.62 5.37
N THR A 15 15.75 19.52 5.64
CA THR A 15 15.12 18.21 5.47
C THR A 15 14.11 18.16 6.60
N THR A 16 12.93 18.71 6.33
CA THR A 16 11.76 18.37 7.12
C THR A 16 11.71 16.85 7.05
N GLU A 17 12.02 16.20 8.17
CA GLU A 17 11.78 14.79 8.39
C GLU A 17 10.25 14.65 8.41
N HIS A 18 9.64 14.72 7.24
CA HIS A 18 8.30 14.26 7.03
C HIS A 18 8.46 12.74 7.01
N ASP A 19 8.12 12.09 8.11
CA ASP A 19 7.72 10.69 8.08
C ASP A 19 6.47 10.63 7.17
N ASP A 20 6.68 10.66 5.85
CA ASP A 20 5.63 10.52 4.84
C ASP A 20 5.39 9.03 4.61
N GLU A 21 4.42 8.50 5.34
CA GLU A 21 3.76 7.25 5.00
C GLU A 21 3.24 7.37 3.56
N TYR A 22 3.92 6.68 2.64
CA TYR A 22 3.63 6.77 1.21
C TYR A 22 2.73 5.61 0.82
N GLU A 23 1.46 5.92 0.59
CA GLU A 23 0.45 5.01 0.07
C GLU A 23 0.41 5.08 -1.46
N GLU A 24 0.46 3.93 -2.10
CA GLU A 24 0.34 3.81 -3.56
C GLU A 24 -0.96 3.10 -3.94
N TYR A 25 -1.85 3.81 -4.64
CA TYR A 25 -3.11 3.29 -5.14
C TYR A 25 -2.92 2.55 -6.49
N VAL A 26 -3.18 1.24 -6.51
CA VAL A 26 -2.94 0.36 -7.67
C VAL A 26 -4.22 -0.31 -8.15
N THR A 27 -4.60 -0.05 -9.41
CA THR A 27 -5.72 -0.72 -10.09
C THR A 27 -5.28 -1.83 -11.04
N ASP A 28 -4.04 -1.79 -11.50
CA ASP A 28 -3.44 -2.85 -12.31
C ASP A 28 -2.93 -3.97 -11.40
N LEU A 29 -3.81 -4.92 -11.08
CA LEU A 29 -3.52 -6.02 -10.15
C LEU A 29 -2.35 -6.90 -10.59
N SER A 30 -1.92 -6.84 -11.87
CA SER A 30 -0.73 -7.59 -12.33
C SER A 30 0.58 -7.11 -11.70
N LYS A 31 0.57 -5.92 -11.10
CA LYS A 31 1.70 -5.35 -10.35
C LYS A 31 1.75 -5.81 -8.89
N ILE A 32 0.70 -6.46 -8.41
CA ILE A 32 0.60 -6.94 -7.03
C ILE A 32 1.14 -8.38 -6.97
N PRO A 33 1.95 -8.73 -5.96
CA PRO A 33 2.42 -10.11 -5.82
C PRO A 33 1.25 -11.10 -5.74
N GLU A 34 1.31 -12.19 -6.52
CA GLU A 34 0.21 -13.16 -6.60
C GLU A 34 -0.12 -13.79 -5.24
N ILE A 35 0.88 -13.92 -4.36
CA ILE A 35 0.69 -14.44 -2.99
C ILE A 35 -0.29 -13.58 -2.18
N VAL A 36 -0.25 -12.26 -2.36
CA VAL A 36 -1.17 -11.32 -1.71
C VAL A 36 -2.57 -11.46 -2.28
N LEU A 37 -2.69 -11.52 -3.62
CA LEU A 37 -3.99 -11.69 -4.28
C LEU A 37 -4.64 -13.04 -3.95
N SER A 38 -3.85 -14.11 -3.81
CA SER A 38 -4.34 -15.42 -3.37
C SER A 38 -4.82 -15.37 -1.92
N ALA A 39 -4.02 -14.80 -1.02
CA ALA A 39 -4.39 -14.64 0.38
C ALA A 39 -5.70 -13.86 0.55
N ALA A 40 -5.90 -12.78 -0.21
CA ALA A 40 -7.15 -12.03 -0.21
C ALA A 40 -8.36 -12.88 -0.63
N ARG A 41 -8.22 -13.67 -1.71
CA ARG A 41 -9.29 -14.55 -2.23
C ARG A 41 -9.60 -15.71 -1.29
N GLU A 42 -8.60 -16.17 -0.54
CA GLU A 42 -8.77 -17.20 0.50
C GLU A 42 -9.43 -16.62 1.75
N ALA A 43 -9.05 -15.41 2.17
CA ALA A 43 -9.62 -14.71 3.31
C ALA A 43 -11.10 -14.33 3.08
N VAL A 44 -11.44 -13.89 1.86
CA VAL A 44 -12.80 -13.53 1.48
C VAL A 44 -13.20 -14.29 0.19
N PRO A 45 -13.76 -15.52 0.33
CA PRO A 45 -14.16 -16.31 -0.82
C PRO A 45 -15.16 -15.58 -1.73
N GLY A 46 -14.83 -15.52 -3.02
CA GLY A 46 -15.66 -14.85 -4.03
C GLY A 46 -15.49 -13.33 -4.10
N ILE A 47 -14.48 -12.77 -3.43
CA ILE A 47 -14.15 -11.35 -3.57
C ILE A 47 -13.76 -11.00 -5.01
N VAL A 48 -14.35 -9.92 -5.50
CA VAL A 48 -13.92 -9.22 -6.71
C VAL A 48 -13.05 -8.05 -6.27
N ILE A 49 -11.74 -8.22 -6.36
CA ILE A 49 -10.74 -7.21 -5.99
C ILE A 49 -10.83 -6.04 -6.98
N THR A 50 -10.89 -4.82 -6.46
CA THR A 50 -11.06 -3.58 -7.25
C THR A 50 -9.78 -2.77 -7.35
N HIS A 51 -9.01 -2.70 -6.26
CA HIS A 51 -7.72 -2.02 -6.19
C HIS A 51 -6.97 -2.49 -4.95
N VAL A 52 -5.70 -2.11 -4.86
CA VAL A 52 -4.84 -2.34 -3.71
C VAL A 52 -4.14 -1.04 -3.36
N GLU A 53 -4.12 -0.69 -2.07
CA GLU A 53 -3.27 0.37 -1.55
C GLU A 53 -2.01 -0.26 -0.95
N ILE A 54 -0.85 0.31 -1.24
CA ILE A 54 0.45 -0.20 -0.78
C ILE A 54 1.04 0.80 0.19
N GLU A 55 0.99 0.44 1.47
CA GLU A 55 1.59 1.22 2.55
C GLU A 55 3.02 0.74 2.80
N ARG A 56 3.97 1.67 2.79
CA ARG A 56 5.39 1.39 3.06
C ARG A 56 5.77 1.95 4.42
N THR A 57 5.92 1.07 5.40
CA THR A 57 6.32 1.45 6.76
C THR A 57 7.75 1.01 7.07
N ARG A 58 8.29 1.48 8.19
CA ARG A 58 9.52 0.91 8.78
C ARG A 58 9.35 -0.58 9.14
N ARG A 59 8.09 -1.01 9.31
CA ARG A 59 7.57 -2.37 9.56
C ARG A 59 7.83 -3.37 8.42
N GLY A 60 7.81 -2.85 7.19
CA GLY A 60 7.66 -3.62 5.97
C GLY A 60 6.58 -3.03 5.07
N THR A 61 6.17 -3.78 4.05
CA THR A 61 5.10 -3.39 3.13
C THR A 61 3.81 -4.09 3.49
N ILE A 62 2.74 -3.31 3.67
CA ILE A 62 1.37 -3.78 3.82
C ILE A 62 0.63 -3.52 2.51
N TYR A 63 -0.16 -4.50 2.10
CA TYR A 63 -1.06 -4.41 0.96
C TYR A 63 -2.49 -4.42 1.50
N GLU A 64 -3.18 -3.31 1.34
CA GLU A 64 -4.60 -3.16 1.67
C GLU A 64 -5.41 -3.53 0.43
N VAL A 65 -5.98 -4.73 0.42
CA VAL A 65 -6.71 -5.27 -0.72
C VAL A 65 -8.19 -4.96 -0.57
N TYR A 66 -8.68 -4.12 -1.47
CA TYR A 66 -10.08 -3.72 -1.47
C TYR A 66 -10.89 -4.47 -2.52
N GLY A 67 -12.12 -4.85 -2.17
CA GLY A 67 -13.01 -5.51 -3.11
C GLY A 67 -14.44 -5.73 -2.60
N ARG A 68 -15.26 -6.38 -3.44
CA ARG A 68 -16.65 -6.70 -3.09
C ARG A 68 -16.88 -8.20 -3.06
N ALA A 69 -17.55 -8.67 -1.99
CA ALA A 69 -18.08 -10.02 -1.89
C ALA A 69 -19.44 -9.97 -1.20
N ASN A 70 -20.40 -10.81 -1.63
CA ASN A 70 -21.70 -10.94 -0.95
C ASN A 70 -22.44 -9.61 -0.69
N GLY A 71 -22.30 -8.64 -1.61
CA GLY A 71 -22.94 -7.32 -1.50
C GLY A 71 -22.30 -6.36 -0.49
N ARG A 72 -21.14 -6.72 0.09
CA ARG A 72 -20.36 -5.89 1.02
C ARG A 72 -19.05 -5.46 0.40
N TYR A 73 -18.53 -4.31 0.84
CA TYR A 73 -17.18 -3.86 0.52
C TYR A 73 -16.24 -4.33 1.64
N TYR A 74 -15.07 -4.81 1.25
CA TYR A 74 -14.07 -5.36 2.14
C TYR A 74 -12.75 -4.64 1.94
N GLU A 75 -12.04 -4.51 3.06
CA GLU A 75 -10.64 -4.14 3.14
C GLU A 75 -9.89 -5.29 3.82
N ILE A 76 -8.74 -5.67 3.28
CA ILE A 76 -7.95 -6.79 3.79
C ILE A 76 -6.49 -6.36 3.85
N GLU A 77 -5.93 -6.24 5.05
CA GLU A 77 -4.51 -5.94 5.25
C GLU A 77 -3.68 -7.23 5.13
N ILE A 78 -2.70 -7.23 4.22
CA ILE A 78 -1.88 -8.41 3.92
C ILE A 78 -0.41 -8.02 3.85
N GLY A 79 0.45 -8.76 4.55
CA GLY A 79 1.90 -8.63 4.46
C GLY A 79 2.45 -9.13 3.13
N SER A 80 3.65 -8.67 2.76
CA SER A 80 4.34 -9.11 1.53
C SER A 80 4.56 -10.64 1.40
N ASP A 81 4.46 -11.38 2.50
CA ASP A 81 4.57 -12.85 2.57
C ASP A 81 3.21 -13.58 2.48
N GLY A 82 2.11 -12.84 2.29
CA GLY A 82 0.74 -13.37 2.25
C GLY A 82 0.08 -13.53 3.62
N THR A 83 0.73 -13.10 4.71
CA THR A 83 0.11 -13.10 6.04
C THR A 83 -1.05 -12.11 6.08
N VAL A 84 -2.26 -12.57 6.35
CA VAL A 84 -3.44 -11.73 6.55
C VAL A 84 -3.42 -11.18 7.98
N TYR A 85 -3.40 -9.86 8.13
CA TYR A 85 -3.44 -9.20 9.44
C TYR A 85 -4.86 -8.87 9.85
N GLU A 86 -5.66 -8.34 8.92
CA GLU A 86 -7.02 -7.86 9.20
C GLU A 86 -7.96 -8.08 8.01
N VAL A 87 -9.26 -8.23 8.31
CA VAL A 87 -10.35 -8.31 7.32
C VAL A 87 -11.49 -7.47 7.86
N GLU A 88 -11.69 -6.29 7.29
CA GLU A 88 -12.76 -5.38 7.67
C GLU A 88 -13.89 -5.37 6.64
N VAL A 89 -15.11 -5.16 7.12
CA VAL A 89 -16.25 -4.83 6.26
C VAL A 89 -16.44 -3.32 6.35
N GLU A 90 -16.09 -2.65 5.27
CA GLU A 90 -16.30 -1.21 5.11
C GLU A 90 -17.79 -0.87 5.23
N HIS A 91 -18.15 -0.25 6.35
CA HIS A 91 -19.50 0.24 6.59
C HIS A 91 -19.59 1.67 6.07
N ASN A 92 -20.28 1.85 4.93
CA ASN A 92 -20.68 3.18 4.46
C ASN A 92 -21.66 3.79 5.47
N GLY A 93 -21.13 4.45 6.50
CA GLY A 93 -21.89 5.10 7.56
C GLY A 93 -22.75 6.23 7.00
N SER A 94 -24.01 5.92 6.71
CA SER A 94 -25.09 6.90 6.82
C SER A 94 -25.73 6.69 8.19
N ASP A 95 -25.32 7.51 9.16
CA ASP A 95 -26.09 7.77 10.38
C ASP A 95 -27.43 8.46 10.00
#